data_AF-B0D8B8-F1
#
_entry.id   AF-B0D8B8-F1
#
_cell.length_a   1.000
_cell.length_b   1.000
_cell.length_c   1.000
_cell.angle_alpha   90.00
_cell.angle_beta   90.00
_cell.angle_gamma   90.00
#
_symmetry.space_group_name_H-M   'P 1'
#
loop_
_entity.id
_entity.type
_entity.pdbx_description
1 polymer ?
#
loop_
_entity_poly.entity_id
_entity_poly.type
_entity_poly.pdbx_seq_one_letter_code
_entity_poly.pdbx_strand_id
1 'polypeptide(L)'
;MPQQPDSATPTRLCSINESLLGQKLRIAGRVLSYDVLTGLFVLLDNDKAVMVDVSMALDDKSKLWATERLSTVIVLGHLERTEVKLTSMTAKTEDVCS
;
A
#
# COMPACT_ATOMS: atom_id res chain seq x y z
N MET A 1 19.62 26.43 -7.15
CA MET A 1 19.08 25.27 -7.86
C MET A 1 17.77 24.91 -7.20
N PRO A 2 16.61 24.90 -7.88
CA PRO A 2 15.41 24.31 -7.28
C PRO A 2 15.69 22.83 -7.03
N GLN A 3 15.44 22.35 -5.82
CA GLN A 3 15.54 20.92 -5.50
C GLN A 3 14.46 20.20 -6.30
N GLN A 4 14.85 19.46 -7.35
CA GLN A 4 13.94 18.64 -8.11
C GLN A 4 13.72 17.33 -7.36
N PRO A 5 12.47 16.92 -7.07
CA PRO A 5 12.22 15.64 -6.41
C PRO A 5 12.68 14.47 -7.29
N ASP A 6 13.09 13.38 -6.65
CA ASP A 6 13.43 12.14 -7.35
C ASP A 6 12.23 11.63 -8.18
N SER A 7 12.54 10.98 -9.30
CA SER A 7 11.54 10.32 -10.15
C SER A 7 10.98 9.09 -9.45
N ALA A 8 9.67 8.87 -9.57
CA ALA A 8 9.00 7.71 -9.01
C ALA A 8 8.81 6.62 -10.08
N THR A 9 9.48 5.48 -9.93
CA THR A 9 9.45 4.39 -10.91
C THR A 9 8.10 3.65 -10.87
N PRO A 10 7.35 3.56 -11.98
CA PRO A 10 6.12 2.80 -12.03
C PRO A 10 6.37 1.32 -11.74
N THR A 11 5.76 0.80 -10.68
CA THR A 11 6.04 -0.54 -10.17
C THR A 11 4.74 -1.28 -9.84
N ARG A 12 4.64 -2.54 -10.28
CA ARG A 12 3.52 -3.41 -9.89
C ARG A 12 3.75 -3.95 -8.48
N LEU A 13 2.70 -4.12 -7.68
CA LEU A 13 2.83 -4.64 -6.31
C LEU A 13 3.51 -6.02 -6.28
N CYS A 14 3.19 -6.88 -7.26
CA CYS A 14 3.82 -8.21 -7.41
C CYS A 14 5.31 -8.18 -7.75
N SER A 15 5.86 -7.04 -8.19
CA SER A 15 7.27 -6.88 -8.51
C SER A 15 8.08 -6.28 -7.36
N ILE A 16 7.43 -5.85 -6.27
CA ILE A 16 8.10 -5.28 -5.09
C ILE A 16 8.96 -6.37 -4.44
N ASN A 17 10.24 -6.06 -4.24
CA ASN A 17 11.23 -6.95 -3.62
C ASN A 17 12.37 -6.12 -3.01
N GLU A 18 13.33 -6.78 -2.36
CA GLU A 18 14.39 -6.10 -1.60
C GLU A 18 15.34 -5.22 -2.44
N SER A 19 15.50 -5.50 -3.74
CA SER A 19 16.34 -4.67 -4.63
C SER A 19 15.79 -3.26 -4.84
N LEU A 20 14.52 -3.03 -4.50
CA LEU A 20 13.84 -1.75 -4.64
C LEU A 20 13.82 -0.94 -3.33
N LEU A 21 14.40 -1.45 -2.24
CA LEU A 21 14.44 -0.74 -0.96
C LEU A 21 15.13 0.63 -1.12
N GLY A 22 14.54 1.65 -0.50
CA GLY A 22 14.98 3.05 -0.56
C GLY A 22 14.65 3.76 -1.87
N GLN A 23 14.14 3.06 -2.89
CA GLN A 23 13.76 3.70 -4.15
C GLN A 23 12.38 4.35 -4.05
N LYS A 24 12.19 5.47 -4.75
CA LYS A 24 10.89 6.10 -4.92
C LYS A 24 10.08 5.36 -5.98
N LEU A 25 8.93 4.83 -5.57
CA LEU A 25 8.05 4.03 -6.44
C LEU A 25 6.73 4.76 -6.69
N ARG A 26 6.12 4.46 -7.83
CA ARG A 26 4.73 4.79 -8.14
C ARG A 26 3.97 3.49 -8.31
N ILE A 27 3.08 3.20 -7.36
CA ILE A 27 2.30 1.96 -7.31
C ILE A 27 0.81 2.27 -7.38
N ALA A 28 0.00 1.32 -7.82
CA ALA A 28 -1.46 1.46 -7.85
C ALA A 28 -2.11 0.23 -7.22
N GLY A 29 -3.24 0.41 -6.55
CA GLY A 29 -3.97 -0.69 -5.94
C GLY A 29 -5.27 -0.22 -5.29
N ARG A 30 -5.89 -1.11 -4.53
CA ARG A 30 -7.17 -0.88 -3.84
C ARG A 30 -6.97 -0.81 -2.33
N VAL A 31 -7.57 0.17 -1.67
CA VAL A 31 -7.50 0.31 -0.21
C VAL A 31 -8.29 -0.81 0.46
N LEU A 32 -7.61 -1.74 1.12
CA LEU A 32 -8.26 -2.82 1.85
C LEU A 32 -8.75 -2.36 3.23
N SER A 33 -7.90 -1.63 3.93
CA SER A 33 -8.14 -1.09 5.27
C SER A 33 -7.31 0.16 5.48
N TYR A 34 -7.83 1.13 6.23
CA TYR A 34 -7.11 2.33 6.65
C TYR A 34 -7.32 2.52 8.15
N ASP A 35 -6.23 2.60 8.90
CA ASP A 35 -6.23 3.01 10.30
C ASP A 35 -5.96 4.51 10.39
N VAL A 36 -7.01 5.25 10.75
CA VAL A 36 -7.00 6.71 10.86
C VAL A 36 -6.08 7.20 11.98
N LEU A 37 -5.85 6.40 13.02
CA LEU A 37 -5.00 6.79 14.15
C LEU A 37 -3.52 6.70 13.81
N THR A 38 -3.10 5.63 13.12
CA THR A 38 -1.70 5.43 12.75
C THR A 38 -1.34 6.01 11.38
N GLY A 39 -2.33 6.31 10.55
CA GLY A 39 -2.07 6.74 9.18
C GLY A 39 -1.65 5.61 8.26
N LEU A 40 -1.86 4.35 8.64
CA LEU A 40 -1.46 3.18 7.86
C LEU A 40 -2.64 2.63 7.07
N PHE A 41 -2.44 2.39 5.78
CA PHE A 41 -3.40 1.67 4.97
C PHE A 41 -2.74 0.49 4.25
N VAL A 42 -3.55 -0.54 4.03
CA VAL A 42 -3.14 -1.75 3.30
C VAL A 42 -3.64 -1.61 1.88
N LEU A 43 -2.72 -1.56 0.94
CA LEU A 43 -3.01 -1.45 -0.49
C LEU A 43 -2.90 -2.84 -1.13
N LEU A 44 -3.94 -3.24 -1.86
CA LEU A 44 -4.08 -4.57 -2.44
C LEU A 44 -4.14 -4.55 -3.97
N ASP A 45 -3.41 -5.47 -4.60
CA ASP A 45 -3.50 -5.83 -6.01
C ASP A 45 -3.51 -7.35 -6.13
N ASN A 46 -4.64 -7.91 -6.54
CA ASN A 46 -4.93 -9.35 -6.54
C ASN A 46 -4.60 -10.03 -5.19
N ASP A 47 -3.59 -10.92 -5.18
CA ASP A 47 -3.13 -11.68 -4.01
C ASP A 47 -1.96 -11.00 -3.28
N LYS A 48 -1.56 -9.79 -3.71
CA LYS A 48 -0.44 -9.03 -3.14
C LYS A 48 -0.95 -7.83 -2.37
N ALA A 49 -0.32 -7.56 -1.24
CA ALA A 49 -0.60 -6.41 -0.42
C ALA A 49 0.70 -5.72 0.00
N VAL A 50 0.63 -4.41 0.14
CA VAL A 50 1.70 -3.58 0.71
C VAL A 50 1.10 -2.65 1.76
N MET A 51 1.80 -2.51 2.88
CA MET A 51 1.46 -1.52 3.89
C MET A 51 2.06 -0.20 3.46
N VAL A 52 1.28 0.88 3.57
CA VAL A 52 1.71 2.20 3.18
C VAL A 52 1.40 3.17 4.31
N ASP A 53 2.38 4.00 4.64
CA ASP A 53 2.24 5.10 5.58
C ASP A 53 1.80 6.37 4.83
N VAL A 54 0.63 6.87 5.22
CA VAL A 54 0.03 8.11 4.70
C VAL A 54 -0.26 9.13 5.79
N SER A 55 0.38 8.99 6.96
CA SER A 55 0.24 9.91 8.10
C SER A 55 0.47 11.38 7.70
N MET A 56 1.31 11.64 6.70
CA MET A 56 1.61 12.98 6.17
C MET A 56 0.96 13.29 4.81
N ALA A 57 0.24 12.35 4.20
CA ALA A 57 -0.20 12.46 2.80
C ALA A 57 -1.69 12.82 2.64
N LEU A 58 -2.52 12.60 3.66
CA LEU A 58 -3.96 12.81 3.58
C LEU A 58 -4.42 14.00 4.40
N ASP A 59 -5.27 14.83 3.81
CA ASP A 59 -6.06 15.84 4.51
C ASP A 59 -7.41 15.25 4.97
N ASP A 60 -8.20 16.06 5.70
CA ASP A 60 -9.49 15.61 6.25
C ASP A 60 -10.50 15.22 5.17
N LYS A 61 -10.41 15.82 3.97
CA LYS A 61 -11.27 15.44 2.84
C LYS A 61 -10.86 14.10 2.26
N SER A 62 -9.56 13.84 2.19
CA SER A 62 -9.01 12.63 1.62
C SER A 62 -9.26 11.39 2.48
N LYS A 63 -9.45 11.59 3.79
CA LYS A 63 -9.87 10.52 4.72
C LYS A 63 -11.20 9.89 4.29
N LEU A 64 -12.12 10.62 3.65
CA LEU A 64 -13.40 10.08 3.21
C LEU A 64 -13.20 8.91 2.23
N TRP A 65 -12.50 9.13 1.12
CA TRP A 65 -12.23 8.07 0.14
C TRP A 65 -11.21 7.04 0.66
N ALA A 66 -10.30 7.43 1.56
CA ALA A 66 -9.34 6.49 2.14
C ALA A 66 -10.01 5.46 3.06
N THR A 67 -11.14 5.81 3.68
CA THR A 67 -11.97 4.86 4.44
C THR A 67 -12.92 4.04 3.56
N GLU A 68 -13.11 4.42 2.30
CA GLU A 68 -13.93 3.64 1.37
C GLU A 68 -13.22 2.35 0.99
N ARG A 69 -13.84 1.22 1.33
CA ARG A 69 -13.31 -0.10 1.05
C ARG A 69 -13.16 -0.32 -0.46
N LEU A 70 -11.98 -0.77 -0.85
CA LEU A 70 -11.53 -1.04 -2.22
C LEU A 70 -11.46 0.20 -3.14
N SER A 71 -11.41 1.42 -2.57
CA SER A 71 -11.12 2.61 -3.37
C SER A 71 -9.78 2.47 -4.09
N THR A 72 -9.74 2.82 -5.37
CA THR A 72 -8.54 2.66 -6.21
C THR A 72 -7.68 3.90 -6.12
N VAL A 73 -6.40 3.73 -5.80
CA VAL A 73 -5.46 4.85 -5.61
C VAL A 73 -4.13 4.61 -6.30
N ILE A 74 -3.42 5.71 -6.54
CA ILE A 74 -2.01 5.70 -6.93
C ILE A 74 -1.21 6.29 -5.77
N VAL A 75 -0.18 5.56 -5.34
CA VAL A 75 0.71 5.96 -4.25
C VAL A 75 2.08 6.30 -4.83
N LEU A 76 2.65 7.41 -4.37
CA LEU A 76 4.04 7.78 -4.60
C LEU A 76 4.76 7.84 -3.26
N GLY A 77 5.82 7.06 -3.09
CA GLY A 77 6.55 6.98 -1.83
C GLY A 77 7.83 6.19 -1.96
N HIS A 78 8.66 6.20 -0.91
CA HIS A 78 9.85 5.37 -0.85
C HIS A 78 9.51 4.00 -0.28
N LEU A 79 10.09 2.95 -0.86
CA LEU A 79 9.93 1.61 -0.33
C LEU A 79 10.82 1.42 0.90
N GLU A 80 10.21 1.13 2.04
CA GLU A 80 10.92 0.87 3.29
C GLU A 80 10.70 -0.57 3.77
N ARG A 81 11.65 -1.08 4.57
CA ARG A 81 11.51 -2.37 5.23
C ARG A 81 10.79 -2.17 6.55
N THR A 82 9.77 -2.97 6.81
CA THR A 82 9.12 -3.09 8.12
C THR A 82 9.38 -4.46 8.72
N GLU A 83 9.48 -4.53 10.05
CA GLU A 83 9.54 -5.80 10.79
C GLU A 83 8.15 -6.45 10.91
N VAL A 84 7.09 -5.69 10.66
CA VAL A 84 5.70 -6.17 10.75
C VAL A 84 5.31 -6.86 9.45
N LYS A 85 5.03 -8.16 9.53
CA LYS A 85 4.47 -8.91 8.40
C LYS A 85 2.94 -8.77 8.38
N LEU A 86 2.40 -8.38 7.23
CA LEU A 86 0.98 -8.50 6.97
C LEU A 86 0.60 -9.98 6.96
N THR A 87 -0.17 -10.41 7.95
CA THR A 87 -0.71 -11.77 7.98
C THR A 87 -1.96 -11.81 7.11
N SER A 88 -2.02 -12.76 6.18
CA SER A 88 -3.25 -12.97 5.42
C SER A 88 -4.30 -13.58 6.35
N MET A 89 -5.49 -12.98 6.40
CA MET A 89 -6.67 -13.68 6.87
C MET A 89 -7.11 -14.62 5.76
N THR A 90 -6.60 -15.85 5.76
CA THR A 90 -7.31 -16.93 5.07
C THR A 90 -8.64 -17.10 5.78
N ALA A 91 -9.73 -16.74 5.09
CA ALA A 91 -11.03 -17.29 5.45
C ALA A 91 -10.86 -18.81 5.47
N LYS A 92 -11.15 -19.45 6.61
CA LYS A 92 -11.28 -20.90 6.67
C LYS A 92 -12.42 -21.30 5.74
N THR A 93 -12.11 -21.69 4.51
CA THR A 93 -12.94 -22.64 3.79
C THR A 93 -12.49 -24.01 4.25
N GLU A 94 -13.15 -24.51 5.30
CA GLU A 94 -13.22 -25.95 5.54
C GLU A 94 -14.07 -26.57 4.41
N ASP A 95 -13.59 -27.73 3.94
CA ASP A 95 -14.26 -28.72 3.08
C ASP A 95 -14.42 -28.40 1.57
N VAL A 96 -14.12 -29.28 0.60
CA VAL A 96 -13.61 -30.66 0.53
C VAL A 96 -13.08 -30.80 -0.91
N CYS A 97 -11.87 -31.33 -1.11
CA CYS A 97 -11.50 -31.92 -2.41
C CYS A 97 -11.78 -33.43 -2.31
N SER A 98 -12.68 -33.93 -3.14
CA SER A 98 -12.76 -35.31 -3.61
C SER A 98 -13.06 -35.28 -5.10
#